data_AF-A0A1F5EWU4-F1
#
_entry.id   AF-A0A1F5EWU4-F1
#
_cell.length_a   1.000
_cell.length_b   1.000
_cell.length_c   1.000
_cell.angle_alpha   90.00
_cell.angle_beta   90.00
_cell.angle_gamma   90.00
#
_symmetry.space_group_name_H-M   'P 1'
#
loop_
_entity.id
_entity.type
_entity.pdbx_description
1 polymer ?
#
loop_
_entity_poly.entity_id
_entity_poly.type
_entity_poly.pdbx_seq_one_letter_code
_entity_poly.pdbx_strand_id
1 'polypeptide(L)'
;MKKLVILLALMVVASFADQYDLMIAHCDPGSTSGVTTNIAGDPFYEDVYFVNCQSYTPTVAEMAEYGCVFTWSNYTYSNPTQMGNNLADYVDDGGTVVINDFSWTSGWGLQGRLMTDANYAPMTHNGSGAYSNTNLGSKDDAHPFMDGVSSITNIYYWTYVTKESPATWVADNTTSVIYCAVNADFNVAGVNMYPGDAKHWSGDGWILLNNMIQNLMEGLIEDFDPPYVNGMDPDDGEVDVPIDSTVVFHCVDDISKVDTDTIDFTVKDSTLTGSRTVSAGGALSVLASPARTLPGDLDIDDTDPADVVCTWTGADDFYDDVTITCTVDGMLADNRGNEMGDDFVWTFDTGAAVDITTWGAIKADF
;
A
#
# COMPACT_ATOMS: atom_id res chain seq x y z
N MET A 1 20.98 -31.19 -31.66
CA MET A 1 20.44 -29.83 -31.92
C MET A 1 19.13 -29.71 -31.15
N LYS A 2 19.20 -29.30 -29.88
CA LYS A 2 18.02 -29.06 -29.04
C LYS A 2 17.44 -27.71 -29.46
N LYS A 3 16.19 -27.70 -29.92
CA LYS A 3 15.48 -26.48 -30.29
C LYS A 3 15.17 -25.73 -28.99
N LEU A 4 15.80 -24.56 -28.82
CA LEU A 4 15.45 -23.59 -27.81
C LEU A 4 14.08 -23.01 -28.21
N VAL A 5 13.03 -23.35 -27.45
CA VAL A 5 11.73 -22.71 -27.56
C VAL A 5 11.83 -21.48 -26.67
N ILE A 6 12.05 -20.32 -27.28
CA ILE A 6 11.94 -19.04 -26.59
C ILE A 6 10.43 -18.80 -26.45
N LEU A 7 9.92 -18.97 -25.23
CA LEU A 7 8.58 -18.53 -24.87
C LEU A 7 8.65 -17.00 -24.84
N LEU A 8 8.22 -16.37 -25.93
CA LEU A 8 8.03 -14.92 -25.96
C LEU A 8 6.78 -14.66 -25.11
N ALA A 9 6.97 -14.36 -23.82
CA ALA A 9 5.89 -13.83 -23.01
C ALA A 9 5.50 -12.49 -23.65
N LEU A 10 4.31 -12.48 -24.25
CA LEU A 10 3.70 -11.25 -24.71
C LEU A 10 3.25 -10.52 -23.44
N MET A 11 4.14 -9.71 -22.85
CA MET A 11 3.76 -8.70 -21.87
C MET A 11 2.80 -7.77 -22.61
N VAL A 12 1.50 -7.96 -22.38
CA VAL A 12 0.53 -6.91 -22.63
C VAL A 12 0.78 -5.92 -21.50
N VAL A 13 1.69 -4.97 -21.74
CA VAL A 13 1.68 -3.74 -20.96
C VAL A 13 0.41 -3.04 -21.44
N ALA A 14 -0.71 -3.29 -20.76
CA ALA A 14 -1.80 -2.34 -20.80
C ALA A 14 -1.18 -1.06 -20.24
N SER A 15 -1.05 -0.04 -21.09
CA SER A 15 -0.72 1.29 -20.63
C SER A 15 -1.89 1.74 -19.74
N PHE A 16 -1.77 1.59 -18.43
CA PHE A 16 -2.71 2.19 -17.49
C PHE A 16 -2.40 3.69 -17.41
N ALA A 17 -2.83 4.44 -18.41
CA ALA A 17 -3.14 5.84 -18.14
C ALA A 17 -4.32 5.83 -17.14
N ASP A 18 -4.29 6.72 -16.14
CA ASP A 18 -5.44 7.08 -15.32
C ASP A 18 -5.84 6.07 -14.21
N GLN A 19 -4.90 5.25 -13.70
CA GLN A 19 -5.14 4.31 -12.57
C GLN A 19 -5.64 5.01 -11.30
N TYR A 20 -5.21 6.25 -11.06
CA TYR A 20 -5.59 7.05 -9.91
C TYR A 20 -6.78 7.97 -10.18
N ASP A 21 -7.39 7.88 -11.37
CA ASP A 21 -8.59 8.63 -11.69
C ASP A 21 -9.83 7.94 -11.13
N LEU A 22 -10.70 8.74 -10.50
CA LEU A 22 -11.92 8.25 -9.84
C LEU A 22 -13.18 8.74 -10.56
N MET A 23 -14.04 7.81 -10.97
CA MET A 23 -15.41 8.14 -11.36
C MET A 23 -16.34 8.07 -10.14
N ILE A 24 -17.00 9.19 -9.84
CA ILE A 24 -18.08 9.27 -8.87
C ILE A 24 -19.43 9.19 -9.59
N ALA A 25 -20.04 8.00 -9.58
CA ALA A 25 -21.31 7.70 -10.23
C ALA A 25 -22.48 7.75 -9.24
N HIS A 26 -23.16 8.89 -9.13
CA HIS A 26 -24.18 9.12 -8.09
C HIS A 26 -25.60 9.24 -8.64
N CYS A 27 -26.58 8.75 -7.89
CA CYS A 27 -27.99 9.04 -8.13
C CYS A 27 -28.58 9.91 -7.04
N ASP A 28 -28.12 11.16 -6.97
CA ASP A 28 -28.52 12.11 -5.94
C ASP A 28 -28.70 13.51 -6.52
N PRO A 29 -29.91 14.11 -6.50
CA PRO A 29 -30.17 15.44 -7.01
C PRO A 29 -29.70 16.54 -6.04
N GLY A 30 -29.25 16.16 -4.84
CA GLY A 30 -28.60 17.06 -3.89
C GLY A 30 -27.21 17.49 -4.34
N SER A 31 -26.60 18.35 -3.52
CA SER A 31 -25.19 18.67 -3.63
C SER A 31 -24.33 17.45 -3.27
N THR A 32 -23.10 17.41 -3.77
CA THR A 32 -22.08 16.38 -3.48
C THR A 32 -20.93 16.94 -2.64
N SER A 33 -21.12 18.09 -1.97
CA SER A 33 -20.07 18.86 -1.31
C SER A 33 -19.25 18.07 -0.29
N GLY A 34 -19.89 17.17 0.47
CA GLY A 34 -19.21 16.30 1.42
C GLY A 34 -18.25 15.34 0.72
N VAL A 35 -18.71 14.67 -0.33
CA VAL A 35 -17.88 13.77 -1.15
C VAL A 35 -16.79 14.56 -1.88
N THR A 36 -17.11 15.74 -2.43
CA THR A 36 -16.13 16.61 -3.07
C THR A 36 -15.02 17.04 -2.12
N THR A 37 -15.34 17.39 -0.87
CA THR A 37 -14.33 17.83 0.11
C THR A 37 -13.49 16.68 0.66
N ASN A 38 -14.10 15.52 0.92
CA ASN A 38 -13.43 14.46 1.70
C ASN A 38 -12.93 13.28 0.85
N ILE A 39 -13.44 13.11 -0.36
CA ILE A 39 -12.96 12.11 -1.32
C ILE A 39 -12.27 12.81 -2.47
N ALA A 40 -12.99 13.63 -3.24
CA ALA A 40 -12.42 14.24 -4.45
C ALA A 40 -11.29 15.26 -4.22
N GLY A 41 -11.12 15.71 -2.97
CA GLY A 41 -10.02 16.60 -2.57
C GLY A 41 -8.82 15.87 -1.98
N ASP A 42 -8.85 14.54 -1.92
CA ASP A 42 -7.74 13.72 -1.43
C ASP A 42 -6.61 13.70 -2.48
N PRO A 43 -5.34 13.93 -2.10
CA PRO A 43 -4.22 14.02 -3.03
C PRO A 43 -3.84 12.69 -3.69
N PHE A 44 -4.41 11.57 -3.24
CA PHE A 44 -4.22 10.28 -3.89
C PHE A 44 -4.82 10.25 -5.31
N TYR A 45 -5.93 10.94 -5.55
CA TYR A 45 -6.60 10.92 -6.85
C TYR A 45 -5.97 11.95 -7.79
N GLU A 46 -5.64 11.54 -9.01
CA GLU A 46 -5.13 12.43 -10.06
C GLU A 46 -6.26 13.32 -10.60
N ASP A 47 -7.32 12.70 -11.13
CA ASP A 47 -8.55 13.38 -11.51
C ASP A 47 -9.80 12.69 -10.93
N VAL A 48 -10.84 13.49 -10.66
CA VAL A 48 -12.11 13.00 -10.14
C VAL A 48 -13.29 13.53 -10.93
N TYR A 49 -14.07 12.63 -11.51
CA TYR A 49 -15.18 12.97 -12.39
C TYR A 49 -16.53 12.58 -11.80
N PHE A 50 -17.45 13.55 -11.72
CA PHE A 50 -18.80 13.33 -11.19
C PHE A 50 -19.81 13.07 -12.30
N VAL A 51 -20.55 11.98 -12.19
CA VAL A 51 -21.62 11.59 -13.10
C VAL A 51 -22.95 11.47 -12.37
N ASN A 52 -23.95 12.26 -12.81
CA ASN A 52 -25.31 12.11 -12.35
C ASN A 52 -26.03 10.97 -13.09
N CYS A 53 -26.04 9.80 -12.45
CA CYS A 53 -26.59 8.57 -12.99
C CYS A 53 -28.14 8.52 -12.96
N GLN A 54 -28.84 9.53 -12.42
CA GLN A 54 -30.31 9.64 -12.56
C GLN A 54 -30.75 9.94 -13.99
N SER A 55 -29.88 10.59 -14.76
CA SER A 55 -30.15 11.02 -16.14
C SER A 55 -29.22 10.39 -17.18
N TYR A 56 -28.20 9.66 -16.72
CA TYR A 56 -27.17 9.07 -17.56
C TYR A 56 -26.78 7.68 -17.06
N THR A 57 -26.27 6.82 -17.95
CA THR A 57 -25.67 5.54 -17.59
C THR A 57 -24.31 5.48 -18.28
N PRO A 58 -23.19 5.63 -17.54
CA PRO A 58 -21.84 5.46 -18.09
C PRO A 58 -21.69 4.17 -18.89
N THR A 59 -21.03 4.28 -20.03
CA THR A 59 -20.59 3.13 -20.82
C THR A 59 -19.35 2.49 -20.21
N VAL A 60 -19.08 1.23 -20.56
CA VAL A 60 -17.86 0.53 -20.12
C VAL A 60 -16.61 1.30 -20.57
N ALA A 61 -16.61 1.83 -21.80
CA ALA A 61 -15.49 2.58 -22.33
C ALA A 61 -15.20 3.87 -21.55
N GLU A 62 -16.22 4.56 -21.05
CA GLU A 62 -16.02 5.73 -20.18
C GLU A 62 -15.53 5.33 -18.79
N MET A 63 -15.99 4.21 -18.24
CA MET A 63 -15.51 3.74 -16.92
C MET A 63 -14.08 3.21 -16.97
N ALA A 64 -13.65 2.66 -18.11
CA ALA A 64 -12.29 2.17 -18.33
C ALA A 64 -11.20 3.26 -18.32
N GLU A 65 -11.59 4.54 -18.32
CA GLU A 65 -10.68 5.68 -18.12
C GLU A 65 -10.40 5.95 -16.63
N TYR A 66 -10.95 5.15 -15.70
CA TYR A 66 -10.84 5.35 -14.26
C TYR A 66 -10.41 4.06 -13.57
N GLY A 67 -9.57 4.16 -12.54
CA GLY A 67 -9.18 3.00 -11.73
C GLY A 67 -10.28 2.48 -10.79
N CYS A 68 -11.24 3.34 -10.44
CA CYS A 68 -12.39 2.96 -9.62
C CYS A 68 -13.67 3.71 -10.03
N VAL A 69 -14.81 3.03 -9.88
CA VAL A 69 -16.14 3.64 -9.88
C VAL A 69 -16.72 3.60 -8.47
N PHE A 70 -16.83 4.77 -7.83
CA PHE A 70 -17.49 4.96 -6.54
C PHE A 70 -18.97 5.32 -6.76
N THR A 71 -19.90 4.45 -6.34
CA THR A 71 -21.33 4.62 -6.65
C THR A 71 -22.25 4.54 -5.44
N TRP A 72 -23.28 5.41 -5.45
CA TRP A 72 -24.39 5.37 -4.51
C TRP A 72 -25.68 5.87 -5.16
N SER A 73 -26.80 5.57 -4.53
CA SER A 73 -28.11 6.10 -4.90
C SER A 73 -28.78 6.81 -3.73
N ASN A 74 -29.69 7.71 -4.04
CA ASN A 74 -30.75 8.25 -3.17
C ASN A 74 -32.06 8.43 -4.00
N TYR A 75 -31.96 8.12 -5.28
CA TYR A 75 -32.98 8.06 -6.32
C TYR A 75 -32.58 6.91 -7.25
N THR A 76 -33.53 6.42 -8.03
CA THR A 76 -33.25 5.32 -8.96
C THR A 76 -32.25 5.76 -10.04
N TYR A 77 -31.29 4.88 -10.36
CA TYR A 77 -30.48 4.98 -11.57
C TYR A 77 -31.37 5.13 -12.82
N SER A 78 -30.90 5.86 -13.83
CA SER A 78 -31.62 6.05 -15.10
C SER A 78 -31.95 4.70 -15.76
N ASN A 79 -31.02 3.75 -15.66
CA ASN A 79 -31.25 2.34 -16.00
C ASN A 79 -30.44 1.46 -15.02
N PRO A 80 -31.04 1.00 -13.90
CA PRO A 80 -30.31 0.30 -12.85
C PRO A 80 -29.76 -1.05 -13.32
N THR A 81 -30.45 -1.74 -14.23
CA THR A 81 -29.98 -3.01 -14.79
C THR A 81 -28.80 -2.80 -15.73
N GLN A 82 -28.87 -1.80 -16.62
CA GLN A 82 -27.76 -1.52 -17.53
C GLN A 82 -26.53 -1.01 -16.78
N MET A 83 -26.70 -0.16 -15.76
CA MET A 83 -25.59 0.32 -14.94
C MET A 83 -24.82 -0.85 -14.30
N GLY A 84 -25.50 -1.76 -13.60
CA GLY A 84 -24.80 -2.89 -12.99
C GLY A 84 -24.35 -3.97 -13.97
N ASN A 85 -24.86 -4.00 -15.20
CA ASN A 85 -24.25 -4.82 -16.26
C ASN A 85 -22.94 -4.17 -16.75
N ASN A 86 -22.94 -2.86 -17.02
CA ASN A 86 -21.74 -2.14 -17.45
C ASN A 86 -20.66 -2.17 -16.38
N LEU A 87 -21.01 -2.02 -15.10
CA LEU A 87 -20.06 -2.12 -13.99
C LEU A 87 -19.43 -3.51 -13.92
N ALA A 88 -20.22 -4.57 -14.15
CA ALA A 88 -19.67 -5.93 -14.17
C ALA A 88 -18.75 -6.16 -15.38
N ASP A 89 -19.10 -5.63 -16.56
CA ASP A 89 -18.23 -5.68 -17.75
C ASP A 89 -16.92 -4.89 -17.50
N TYR A 90 -16.99 -3.74 -16.84
CA TYR A 90 -15.83 -2.95 -16.44
C TYR A 90 -14.95 -3.69 -15.42
N VAL A 91 -15.54 -4.37 -14.44
CA VAL A 91 -14.79 -5.21 -13.48
C VAL A 91 -14.12 -6.39 -14.18
N ASP A 92 -14.78 -7.01 -15.16
CA ASP A 92 -14.19 -8.08 -15.98
C ASP A 92 -12.97 -7.61 -16.78
N ASP A 93 -12.94 -6.32 -17.15
CA ASP A 93 -11.83 -5.68 -17.84
C ASP A 93 -10.75 -5.13 -16.88
N GLY A 94 -10.82 -5.46 -15.58
CA GLY A 94 -9.82 -5.09 -14.57
C GLY A 94 -10.15 -3.83 -13.77
N GLY A 95 -11.36 -3.29 -13.89
CA GLY A 95 -11.84 -2.15 -13.12
C GLY A 95 -12.25 -2.49 -11.68
N THR A 96 -12.38 -1.47 -10.83
CA THR A 96 -12.82 -1.65 -9.43
C THR A 96 -14.08 -0.85 -9.10
N VAL A 97 -14.90 -1.36 -8.18
CA VAL A 97 -16.18 -0.70 -7.83
C VAL A 97 -16.40 -0.67 -6.33
N VAL A 98 -16.80 0.50 -5.82
CA VAL A 98 -17.27 0.66 -4.43
C VAL A 98 -18.75 1.02 -4.44
N ILE A 99 -19.58 0.20 -3.78
CA ILE A 99 -21.04 0.33 -3.77
C ILE A 99 -21.55 0.72 -2.37
N ASN A 100 -22.39 1.75 -2.30
CA ASN A 100 -22.84 2.35 -1.03
C ASN A 100 -24.36 2.22 -0.77
N ASP A 101 -24.72 2.05 0.51
CA ASP A 101 -26.06 2.03 1.13
C ASP A 101 -27.28 1.82 0.22
N PHE A 102 -27.96 2.87 -0.26
CA PHE A 102 -29.25 2.69 -0.95
C PHE A 102 -29.14 1.92 -2.26
N SER A 103 -27.93 1.74 -2.80
CA SER A 103 -27.70 0.85 -3.94
C SER A 103 -28.01 -0.61 -3.61
N TRP A 104 -28.06 -0.97 -2.32
CA TRP A 104 -28.50 -2.27 -1.81
C TRP A 104 -30.01 -2.33 -1.52
N THR A 105 -30.71 -1.20 -1.47
CA THR A 105 -32.12 -1.10 -1.04
C THR A 105 -33.10 -1.43 -2.17
N SER A 106 -34.22 -2.08 -1.85
CA SER A 106 -35.32 -2.30 -2.79
C SER A 106 -35.94 -0.98 -3.29
N GLY A 107 -36.09 -0.81 -4.61
CA GLY A 107 -36.78 0.32 -5.24
C GLY A 107 -35.86 1.45 -5.74
N TRP A 108 -34.78 1.73 -5.02
CA TRP A 108 -33.76 2.70 -5.44
C TRP A 108 -32.41 2.05 -5.79
N GLY A 109 -32.25 0.77 -5.45
CA GLY A 109 -31.01 0.04 -5.59
C GLY A 109 -30.54 -0.18 -7.03
N LEU A 110 -29.24 -0.41 -7.11
CA LEU A 110 -28.57 -0.91 -8.30
C LEU A 110 -29.08 -2.32 -8.62
N GLN A 111 -29.05 -2.71 -9.89
CA GLN A 111 -29.50 -4.02 -10.37
C GLN A 111 -28.51 -4.55 -11.39
N GLY A 112 -28.81 -5.69 -12.01
CA GLY A 112 -27.95 -6.27 -13.06
C GLY A 112 -26.85 -7.15 -12.49
N ARG A 113 -25.94 -7.57 -13.37
CA ARG A 113 -24.97 -8.65 -13.11
C ARG A 113 -24.11 -8.40 -11.87
N LEU A 114 -23.61 -7.18 -11.68
CA LEU A 114 -22.81 -6.79 -10.51
C LEU A 114 -23.52 -7.09 -9.17
N MET A 115 -24.85 -7.02 -9.12
CA MET A 115 -25.63 -7.20 -7.90
C MET A 115 -26.17 -8.62 -7.71
N THR A 116 -26.24 -9.42 -8.78
CA THR A 116 -26.89 -10.74 -8.77
C THR A 116 -25.93 -11.92 -8.89
N ASP A 117 -24.72 -11.68 -9.39
CA ASP A 117 -23.67 -12.70 -9.40
C ASP A 117 -22.90 -12.65 -8.07
N ALA A 118 -22.75 -13.79 -7.42
CA ALA A 118 -22.10 -13.91 -6.13
C ALA A 118 -20.59 -13.68 -6.19
N ASN A 119 -19.98 -13.73 -7.39
CA ASN A 119 -18.56 -13.40 -7.57
C ASN A 119 -18.30 -11.89 -7.55
N TYR A 120 -19.28 -11.06 -7.92
CA TYR A 120 -19.15 -9.60 -7.82
C TYR A 120 -19.71 -9.05 -6.52
N ALA A 121 -20.97 -9.36 -6.18
CA ALA A 121 -21.66 -8.67 -5.09
C ALA A 121 -21.12 -9.11 -3.71
N PRO A 122 -20.52 -8.22 -2.91
CA PRO A 122 -20.06 -8.58 -1.57
C PRO A 122 -21.21 -8.76 -0.55
N MET A 123 -22.38 -8.18 -0.84
CA MET A 123 -23.56 -8.18 0.03
C MET A 123 -24.83 -8.43 -0.78
N THR A 124 -25.85 -9.01 -0.15
CA THR A 124 -27.15 -9.25 -0.78
C THR A 124 -27.78 -7.93 -1.21
N HIS A 125 -28.50 -7.93 -2.33
CA HIS A 125 -29.23 -6.75 -2.83
C HIS A 125 -30.74 -6.81 -2.50
N ASN A 126 -31.46 -5.74 -2.82
CA ASN A 126 -32.90 -5.58 -2.55
C ASN A 126 -33.29 -5.67 -1.06
N GLY A 127 -32.39 -5.25 -0.17
CA GLY A 127 -32.68 -5.14 1.26
C GLY A 127 -33.70 -4.06 1.57
N SER A 128 -34.23 -4.08 2.80
CA SER A 128 -35.11 -3.01 3.29
C SER A 128 -34.29 -1.95 4.02
N GLY A 129 -34.52 -0.67 3.73
CA GLY A 129 -33.88 0.43 4.46
C GLY A 129 -34.29 0.43 5.94
N ALA A 130 -33.32 0.59 6.84
CA ALA A 130 -33.54 0.48 8.28
C ALA A 130 -34.03 1.78 8.93
N TYR A 131 -33.53 2.93 8.47
CA TYR A 131 -33.86 4.28 8.97
C TYR A 131 -33.83 4.37 10.50
N SER A 132 -32.74 3.91 11.10
CA SER A 132 -32.56 3.87 12.56
C SER A 132 -31.08 4.02 12.91
N ASN A 133 -30.78 4.57 14.10
CA ASN A 133 -29.39 4.81 14.51
C ASN A 133 -28.68 3.50 14.88
N THR A 134 -27.48 3.32 14.32
CA THR A 134 -26.48 2.33 14.69
C THR A 134 -25.08 2.97 14.69
N ASN A 135 -24.06 2.21 15.03
CA ASN A 135 -22.66 2.61 14.93
C ASN A 135 -21.87 1.48 14.23
N LEU A 136 -20.62 1.75 13.86
CA LEU A 136 -19.65 0.72 13.54
C LEU A 136 -19.56 -0.26 14.73
N GLY A 137 -19.72 -1.55 14.44
CA GLY A 137 -19.71 -2.63 15.41
C GLY A 137 -18.38 -3.40 15.35
N SER A 138 -18.47 -4.72 15.31
CA SER A 138 -17.31 -5.58 15.12
C SER A 138 -16.63 -5.31 13.77
N LYS A 139 -15.30 -5.24 13.75
CA LYS A 139 -14.50 -5.02 12.54
C LYS A 139 -13.26 -5.89 12.57
N ASP A 140 -12.73 -6.18 11.39
CA ASP A 140 -11.38 -6.71 11.23
C ASP A 140 -10.39 -5.55 11.26
N ASP A 141 -9.69 -5.38 12.39
CA ASP A 141 -8.72 -4.31 12.59
C ASP A 141 -7.47 -4.46 11.70
N ALA A 142 -7.20 -5.64 11.16
CA ALA A 142 -6.06 -5.89 10.29
C ALA A 142 -6.39 -5.72 8.80
N HIS A 143 -7.66 -5.53 8.44
CA HIS A 143 -8.05 -5.33 7.06
C HIS A 143 -7.73 -3.88 6.64
N PRO A 144 -7.08 -3.62 5.49
CA PRO A 144 -6.63 -2.27 5.10
C PRO A 144 -7.74 -1.20 5.04
N PHE A 145 -8.97 -1.62 4.71
CA PHE A 145 -10.15 -0.74 4.79
C PHE A 145 -10.38 -0.12 6.19
N MET A 146 -9.84 -0.72 7.26
CA MET A 146 -9.99 -0.27 8.64
C MET A 146 -8.80 0.54 9.16
N ASP A 147 -7.78 0.80 8.34
CA ASP A 147 -6.62 1.60 8.73
C ASP A 147 -7.03 3.01 9.17
N GLY A 148 -6.66 3.38 10.39
CA GLY A 148 -7.07 4.65 10.98
C GLY A 148 -8.58 4.79 11.31
N VAL A 149 -9.41 3.78 11.01
CA VAL A 149 -10.85 3.79 11.32
C VAL A 149 -11.07 3.33 12.75
N SER A 150 -11.26 4.27 13.67
CA SER A 150 -11.49 3.95 15.08
C SER A 150 -12.97 3.84 15.42
N SER A 151 -13.79 4.78 14.94
CA SER A 151 -15.23 4.80 15.24
C SER A 151 -16.04 5.53 14.18
N ILE A 152 -17.22 4.98 13.87
CA ILE A 152 -18.25 5.66 13.09
C ILE A 152 -19.55 5.57 13.87
N THR A 153 -20.17 6.70 14.16
CA THR A 153 -21.33 6.79 15.07
C THR A 153 -22.51 7.48 14.43
N ASN A 154 -23.70 7.29 15.00
CA ASN A 154 -24.96 7.89 14.54
C ASN A 154 -25.30 7.58 13.08
N ILE A 155 -24.94 6.38 12.61
CA ILE A 155 -25.25 5.89 11.26
C ILE A 155 -26.75 5.66 11.19
N TYR A 156 -27.47 6.47 10.41
CA TYR A 156 -28.93 6.39 10.33
C TYR A 156 -29.45 5.73 9.05
N TYR A 157 -28.74 5.95 7.92
CA TYR A 157 -29.06 5.35 6.64
C TYR A 157 -28.16 4.12 6.42
N TRP A 158 -28.80 2.97 6.52
CA TRP A 158 -28.25 1.64 6.28
C TRP A 158 -29.39 0.69 5.90
N THR A 159 -29.05 -0.41 5.26
CA THR A 159 -29.97 -1.38 4.67
C THR A 159 -29.85 -2.75 5.36
N TYR A 160 -30.97 -3.45 5.58
CA TYR A 160 -30.93 -4.85 6.01
C TYR A 160 -30.46 -5.76 4.88
N VAL A 161 -29.18 -6.11 4.91
CA VAL A 161 -28.51 -7.02 3.97
C VAL A 161 -27.66 -8.03 4.73
N THR A 162 -27.20 -9.08 4.05
CA THR A 162 -26.23 -10.04 4.57
C THR A 162 -25.03 -10.14 3.65
N LYS A 163 -23.89 -10.58 4.18
CA LYS A 163 -22.71 -10.88 3.37
C LYS A 163 -23.02 -12.01 2.39
N GLU A 164 -22.58 -11.89 1.15
CA GLU A 164 -22.62 -12.99 0.18
C GLU A 164 -21.42 -13.93 0.36
N SER A 165 -21.48 -15.12 -0.21
CA SER A 165 -20.34 -16.04 -0.32
C SER A 165 -19.89 -16.08 -1.78
N PRO A 166 -18.60 -15.94 -2.11
CA PRO A 166 -17.42 -16.11 -1.24
C PRO A 166 -16.82 -14.85 -0.59
N ALA A 167 -17.52 -13.71 -0.60
CA ALA A 167 -16.99 -12.43 -0.11
C ALA A 167 -16.32 -12.48 1.28
N THR A 168 -15.30 -11.66 1.48
CA THR A 168 -14.61 -11.44 2.75
C THR A 168 -15.40 -10.47 3.62
N TRP A 169 -15.56 -10.83 4.89
CA TRP A 169 -16.17 -9.97 5.90
C TRP A 169 -15.15 -8.94 6.37
N VAL A 170 -15.55 -7.66 6.49
CA VAL A 170 -14.68 -6.60 7.01
C VAL A 170 -15.26 -5.97 8.27
N ALA A 171 -16.56 -5.66 8.29
CA ALA A 171 -17.21 -5.14 9.49
C ALA A 171 -18.72 -5.36 9.52
N ASP A 172 -19.26 -5.41 10.73
CA ASP A 172 -20.68 -5.30 11.05
C ASP A 172 -20.98 -3.97 11.74
N ASN A 173 -22.25 -3.57 11.75
CA ASN A 173 -22.73 -2.51 12.61
C ASN A 173 -23.07 -3.05 14.01
N THR A 174 -23.39 -2.17 14.97
CA THR A 174 -23.74 -2.58 16.35
C THR A 174 -25.01 -3.43 16.49
N THR A 175 -25.76 -3.61 15.40
CA THR A 175 -26.93 -4.50 15.33
C THR A 175 -26.61 -5.85 14.67
N SER A 176 -25.32 -6.15 14.44
CA SER A 176 -24.84 -7.37 13.79
C SER A 176 -25.34 -7.56 12.36
N VAL A 177 -25.55 -6.45 11.65
CA VAL A 177 -25.83 -6.45 10.21
C VAL A 177 -24.55 -6.05 9.49
N ILE A 178 -24.28 -6.70 8.36
CA ILE A 178 -23.08 -6.43 7.56
C ILE A 178 -22.98 -4.94 7.23
N TYR A 179 -21.81 -4.39 7.50
CA TYR A 179 -21.50 -2.98 7.30
C TYR A 179 -20.48 -2.78 6.19
N CYS A 180 -19.46 -3.63 6.13
CA CYS A 180 -18.43 -3.59 5.08
C CYS A 180 -18.02 -5.02 4.69
N ALA A 181 -17.89 -5.25 3.38
CA ALA A 181 -17.41 -6.50 2.81
C ALA A 181 -16.76 -6.24 1.44
N VAL A 182 -15.92 -7.17 1.01
CA VAL A 182 -15.27 -7.15 -0.31
C VAL A 182 -15.41 -8.52 -0.96
N ASN A 183 -15.59 -8.58 -2.28
CA ASN A 183 -15.69 -9.85 -2.99
C ASN A 183 -14.36 -10.63 -2.96
N ALA A 184 -14.39 -11.89 -3.39
CA ALA A 184 -13.21 -12.77 -3.29
C ALA A 184 -12.04 -12.33 -4.19
N ASP A 185 -12.33 -11.63 -5.29
CA ASP A 185 -11.31 -11.12 -6.21
C ASP A 185 -10.79 -9.73 -5.81
N PHE A 186 -11.24 -9.19 -4.67
CA PHE A 186 -10.83 -7.87 -4.15
C PHE A 186 -10.93 -6.73 -5.18
N ASN A 187 -11.98 -6.73 -6.00
CA ASN A 187 -12.26 -5.66 -7.00
C ASN A 187 -13.63 -5.00 -6.83
N VAL A 188 -14.53 -5.57 -6.01
CA VAL A 188 -15.83 -4.99 -5.70
C VAL A 188 -16.02 -4.97 -4.19
N ALA A 189 -16.04 -3.76 -3.62
CA ALA A 189 -16.29 -3.54 -2.21
C ALA A 189 -17.65 -2.90 -1.97
N GLY A 190 -18.23 -3.19 -0.82
CA GLY A 190 -19.53 -2.71 -0.42
C GLY A 190 -19.51 -2.16 0.99
N VAL A 191 -20.14 -0.99 1.17
CA VAL A 191 -20.35 -0.39 2.49
C VAL A 191 -21.80 0.04 2.67
N ASN A 192 -22.34 -0.27 3.84
CA ASN A 192 -23.71 -0.02 4.22
C ASN A 192 -23.85 1.34 4.91
N MET A 193 -23.33 2.38 4.25
CA MET A 193 -23.30 3.76 4.72
C MET A 193 -23.55 4.71 3.56
N TYR A 194 -24.47 5.64 3.73
CA TYR A 194 -24.79 6.63 2.70
C TYR A 194 -23.78 7.81 2.73
N PRO A 195 -23.11 8.14 1.60
CA PRO A 195 -22.06 9.16 1.56
C PRO A 195 -22.56 10.54 1.13
N GLY A 196 -23.78 10.68 0.60
CA GLY A 196 -24.28 11.96 0.05
C GLY A 196 -24.45 13.06 1.10
N ASP A 197 -24.73 14.29 0.68
CA ASP A 197 -24.73 15.45 1.58
C ASP A 197 -25.78 15.37 2.71
N ALA A 198 -26.85 14.58 2.52
CA ALA A 198 -27.82 14.31 3.56
C ALA A 198 -27.34 13.26 4.58
N LYS A 199 -26.06 12.86 4.58
CA LYS A 199 -25.54 11.79 5.44
C LYS A 199 -25.76 12.06 6.92
N HIS A 200 -26.08 10.99 7.62
CA HIS A 200 -26.26 10.97 9.06
C HIS A 200 -25.30 9.92 9.61
N TRP A 201 -24.10 10.38 9.92
CA TRP A 201 -23.05 9.67 10.66
C TRP A 201 -21.96 10.67 11.06
N SER A 202 -21.08 10.28 11.98
CA SER A 202 -19.94 11.08 12.44
C SER A 202 -18.75 10.16 12.76
N GLY A 203 -17.54 10.72 12.81
CA GLY A 203 -16.31 9.95 13.00
C GLY A 203 -15.66 9.61 11.66
N ASP A 204 -15.06 8.43 11.58
CA ASP A 204 -14.04 8.08 10.59
C ASP A 204 -14.61 7.52 9.28
N GLY A 205 -15.87 7.87 8.96
CA GLY A 205 -16.56 7.34 7.78
C GLY A 205 -15.89 7.73 6.47
N TRP A 206 -15.30 8.93 6.40
CA TRP A 206 -14.54 9.35 5.21
C TRP A 206 -13.23 8.59 5.06
N ILE A 207 -12.55 8.26 6.15
CA ILE A 207 -11.33 7.45 6.14
C ILE A 207 -11.66 6.06 5.58
N LEU A 208 -12.70 5.40 6.09
CA LEU A 208 -13.15 4.11 5.55
C LEU A 208 -13.44 4.17 4.05
N LEU A 209 -14.15 5.20 3.59
CA LEU A 209 -14.49 5.34 2.17
C LEU A 209 -13.25 5.55 1.29
N ASN A 210 -12.28 6.37 1.72
CA ASN A 210 -11.00 6.51 1.01
C ASN A 210 -10.21 5.21 1.03
N ASN A 211 -10.02 4.57 2.18
CA ASN A 211 -9.29 3.31 2.26
C ASN A 211 -9.89 2.26 1.31
N MET A 212 -11.23 2.18 1.23
CA MET A 212 -11.90 1.27 0.30
C MET A 212 -11.59 1.57 -1.16
N ILE A 213 -11.60 2.83 -1.59
CA ILE A 213 -11.34 3.20 -2.98
C ILE A 213 -9.84 3.00 -3.29
N GLN A 214 -8.98 3.57 -2.44
CA GLN A 214 -7.53 3.58 -2.62
C GLN A 214 -6.95 2.18 -2.62
N ASN A 215 -7.32 1.31 -1.65
CA ASN A 215 -6.79 -0.06 -1.63
C ASN A 215 -7.26 -0.91 -2.82
N LEU A 216 -8.44 -0.64 -3.38
CA LEU A 216 -8.86 -1.32 -4.61
C LEU A 216 -8.02 -0.83 -5.81
N MET A 217 -7.77 0.48 -5.92
CA MET A 217 -6.92 1.07 -6.97
C MET A 217 -5.44 0.66 -6.84
N GLU A 218 -4.92 0.57 -5.62
CA GLU A 218 -3.55 0.22 -5.26
C GLU A 218 -3.24 -1.28 -5.38
N GLY A 219 -4.21 -2.13 -5.70
CA GLY A 219 -3.81 -3.24 -6.54
C GLY A 219 -4.83 -4.31 -6.82
N LEU A 220 -5.38 -4.14 -8.02
CA LEU A 220 -5.54 -5.19 -9.02
C LEU A 220 -4.31 -5.37 -9.93
N ILE A 221 -3.09 -5.24 -9.40
CA ILE A 221 -1.96 -6.00 -9.92
C ILE A 221 -1.64 -7.02 -8.82
N GLU A 222 -1.73 -8.32 -9.14
CA GLU A 222 -1.09 -9.32 -8.29
C GLU A 222 0.38 -8.96 -8.27
N ASP A 223 0.84 -8.55 -7.10
CA ASP A 223 2.24 -8.33 -6.85
C ASP A 223 2.76 -9.53 -6.07
N PHE A 224 3.71 -10.21 -6.67
CA PHE A 224 4.46 -11.30 -6.06
C PHE A 224 5.95 -10.98 -6.05
N ASP A 225 6.32 -9.83 -6.62
CA ASP A 225 7.70 -9.41 -6.70
C ASP A 225 8.01 -8.73 -5.36
N PRO A 226 9.01 -9.22 -4.62
CA PRO A 226 9.34 -8.61 -3.35
C PRO A 226 10.12 -7.30 -3.56
N PRO A 227 10.19 -6.45 -2.53
CA PRO A 227 11.04 -5.28 -2.58
C PRO A 227 12.52 -5.67 -2.69
N TYR A 228 13.32 -4.75 -3.18
CA TYR A 228 14.76 -4.92 -3.35
C TYR A 228 15.54 -3.68 -2.92
N VAL A 229 16.81 -3.88 -2.59
CA VAL A 229 17.72 -2.78 -2.22
C VAL A 229 18.39 -2.19 -3.46
N ASN A 230 18.47 -0.87 -3.53
CA ASN A 230 19.13 -0.14 -4.62
C ASN A 230 19.83 1.13 -4.09
N GLY A 231 20.60 1.80 -4.95
CA GLY A 231 21.13 3.15 -4.68
C GLY A 231 22.04 3.25 -3.45
N MET A 232 22.82 2.20 -3.18
CA MET A 232 23.72 2.20 -2.02
C MET A 232 24.83 3.26 -2.17
N ASP A 233 25.08 4.02 -1.10
CA ASP A 233 26.19 4.96 -0.98
C ASP A 233 26.74 4.86 0.46
N PRO A 234 27.96 4.33 0.69
CA PRO A 234 28.93 3.90 -0.31
C PRO A 234 28.51 2.68 -1.16
N ASP A 235 29.00 2.64 -2.40
CA ASP A 235 28.72 1.58 -3.39
C ASP A 235 29.34 0.23 -2.97
N ASP A 236 28.79 -0.89 -3.50
CA ASP A 236 29.39 -2.20 -3.28
C ASP A 236 30.80 -2.30 -3.90
N GLY A 237 31.78 -2.64 -3.06
CA GLY A 237 33.20 -2.70 -3.38
C GLY A 237 33.89 -1.34 -3.46
N GLU A 238 33.25 -0.25 -3.03
CA GLU A 238 33.89 1.06 -2.96
C GLU A 238 35.09 1.03 -2.00
N VAL A 239 36.15 1.76 -2.35
CA VAL A 239 37.39 1.84 -1.58
C VAL A 239 37.72 3.29 -1.27
N ASP A 240 38.57 3.50 -0.27
CA ASP A 240 38.98 4.83 0.19
C ASP A 240 37.79 5.67 0.71
N VAL A 241 36.74 5.02 1.21
CA VAL A 241 35.57 5.68 1.79
C VAL A 241 36.00 6.47 3.04
N PRO A 242 35.65 7.76 3.16
CA PRO A 242 35.93 8.53 4.37
C PRO A 242 35.35 7.88 5.63
N ILE A 243 36.11 7.93 6.72
CA ILE A 243 35.70 7.31 7.98
C ILE A 243 34.48 7.99 8.63
N ASP A 244 34.18 9.24 8.25
CA ASP A 244 33.03 10.02 8.73
C ASP A 244 31.79 9.92 7.80
N SER A 245 31.81 9.01 6.82
CA SER A 245 30.68 8.79 5.90
C SER A 245 29.45 8.20 6.61
N THR A 246 28.27 8.57 6.12
CA THR A 246 27.00 7.86 6.40
C THR A 246 26.81 6.71 5.42
N VAL A 247 25.83 5.84 5.68
CA VAL A 247 25.40 4.82 4.72
C VAL A 247 23.98 5.12 4.28
N VAL A 248 23.76 5.27 2.98
CA VAL A 248 22.46 5.49 2.34
C VAL A 248 22.13 4.29 1.47
N PHE A 249 20.85 3.89 1.47
CA PHE A 249 20.33 2.89 0.55
C PHE A 249 18.82 3.11 0.37
N HIS A 250 18.28 2.57 -0.72
CA HIS A 250 16.87 2.65 -1.06
C HIS A 250 16.26 1.26 -0.93
N CYS A 251 15.12 1.15 -0.25
CA CYS A 251 14.25 -0.01 -0.35
C CYS A 251 13.18 0.33 -1.38
N VAL A 252 13.18 -0.40 -2.49
CA VAL A 252 12.35 -0.11 -3.66
C VAL A 252 11.44 -1.27 -3.95
N ASP A 253 10.21 -0.97 -4.30
CA ASP A 253 9.25 -1.92 -4.85
C ASP A 253 8.66 -1.35 -6.15
N ASP A 254 8.19 -2.21 -7.05
CA ASP A 254 7.71 -1.79 -8.37
C ASP A 254 6.18 -1.67 -8.46
N ILE A 255 5.43 -2.29 -7.55
CA ILE A 255 3.97 -2.29 -7.57
C ILE A 255 3.40 -1.99 -6.18
N SER A 256 3.87 -2.67 -5.15
CA SER A 256 3.41 -2.48 -3.78
C SER A 256 4.19 -1.38 -3.06
N LYS A 257 3.68 -0.96 -1.91
CA LYS A 257 4.42 -0.07 -1.00
C LYS A 257 5.32 -0.92 -0.11
N VAL A 258 6.52 -0.45 0.17
CA VAL A 258 7.43 -1.08 1.14
C VAL A 258 6.80 -1.01 2.54
N ASP A 259 6.80 -2.12 3.27
CA ASP A 259 6.42 -2.15 4.69
C ASP A 259 7.61 -1.69 5.53
N THR A 260 7.57 -0.44 5.98
CA THR A 260 8.68 0.18 6.72
C THR A 260 8.92 -0.45 8.09
N ASP A 261 7.94 -1.17 8.66
CA ASP A 261 8.11 -1.91 9.92
C ASP A 261 8.98 -3.17 9.74
N THR A 262 9.23 -3.60 8.50
CA THR A 262 10.06 -4.77 8.17
C THR A 262 11.52 -4.43 7.85
N ILE A 263 11.87 -3.15 7.78
CA ILE A 263 13.24 -2.69 7.51
C ILE A 263 14.12 -2.95 8.75
N ASP A 264 14.94 -4.00 8.69
CA ASP A 264 16.00 -4.28 9.68
C ASP A 264 17.38 -4.17 9.01
N PHE A 265 18.19 -3.23 9.49
CA PHE A 265 19.49 -2.90 8.91
C PHE A 265 20.62 -3.04 9.95
N THR A 266 21.69 -3.73 9.57
CA THR A 266 22.88 -3.94 10.39
C THR A 266 24.16 -3.55 9.66
N VAL A 267 25.04 -2.82 10.35
CA VAL A 267 26.41 -2.51 9.88
C VAL A 267 27.44 -3.23 10.74
N LYS A 268 28.43 -3.86 10.12
CA LYS A 268 29.54 -4.56 10.78
C LYS A 268 30.89 -4.17 10.20
N ASP A 269 31.94 -4.23 11.00
CA ASP A 269 33.33 -4.07 10.54
C ASP A 269 34.17 -5.34 10.71
N SER A 270 35.31 -5.35 10.03
CA SER A 270 36.30 -6.43 10.05
C SER A 270 37.40 -6.27 11.13
N THR A 271 37.30 -5.33 12.08
CA THR A 271 38.38 -5.05 13.06
C THR A 271 38.75 -6.26 13.93
N LEU A 272 37.84 -7.22 14.11
CA LEU A 272 38.07 -8.44 14.89
C LEU A 272 38.73 -9.58 14.09
N THR A 273 39.03 -9.38 12.81
CA THR A 273 39.68 -10.39 11.93
C THR A 273 41.21 -10.49 12.12
N GLY A 274 41.83 -9.61 12.91
CA GLY A 274 43.28 -9.53 13.12
C GLY A 274 43.89 -10.51 14.15
N SER A 275 44.65 -11.49 13.65
CA SER A 275 45.75 -12.26 14.30
C SER A 275 45.61 -12.64 15.79
N ARG A 276 44.88 -13.72 16.10
CA ARG A 276 45.12 -14.48 17.34
C ARG A 276 46.25 -15.47 17.12
N THR A 277 47.45 -15.16 17.64
CA THR A 277 48.52 -16.16 17.77
C THR A 277 48.01 -17.27 18.70
N VAL A 278 47.79 -18.47 18.16
CA VAL A 278 47.42 -19.64 18.96
C VAL A 278 48.64 -20.03 19.80
N SER A 279 48.57 -19.83 21.12
CA SER A 279 49.53 -20.43 22.02
C SER A 279 49.28 -21.94 22.09
N ALA A 280 50.35 -22.74 22.03
CA ALA A 280 50.23 -24.19 22.04
C ALA A 280 49.54 -24.66 23.35
N GLY A 281 48.29 -25.13 23.22
CA GLY A 281 47.48 -25.67 24.33
C GLY A 281 46.08 -25.05 24.52
N GLY A 282 45.72 -23.99 23.79
CA GLY A 282 44.37 -23.41 23.84
C GLY A 282 43.36 -24.19 23.00
N ALA A 283 42.20 -24.54 23.57
CA ALA A 283 41.09 -25.13 22.82
C ALA A 283 40.49 -24.08 21.86
N LEU A 284 40.32 -24.46 20.59
CA LEU A 284 39.68 -23.65 19.55
C LEU A 284 38.15 -23.62 19.82
N SER A 285 37.59 -22.47 20.22
CA SER A 285 36.13 -22.27 20.19
C SER A 285 35.76 -21.55 18.90
N VAL A 286 35.13 -22.26 17.96
CA VAL A 286 34.78 -21.79 16.61
C VAL A 286 33.38 -21.16 16.58
N LEU A 287 33.05 -20.29 17.54
CA LEU A 287 31.68 -19.73 17.65
C LEU A 287 31.60 -18.21 17.81
N ALA A 288 32.66 -17.46 17.49
CA ALA A 288 32.57 -15.99 17.44
C ALA A 288 32.63 -15.54 15.98
N SER A 289 31.56 -14.88 15.49
CA SER A 289 31.63 -14.15 14.22
C SER A 289 32.77 -13.13 14.32
N PRO A 290 33.70 -13.09 13.36
CA PRO A 290 34.91 -12.27 13.43
C PRO A 290 34.65 -10.79 13.05
N ALA A 291 33.40 -10.35 13.10
CA ALA A 291 32.96 -9.00 12.73
C ALA A 291 32.22 -8.34 13.89
N ARG A 292 32.44 -7.05 14.12
CA ARG A 292 31.78 -6.26 15.18
C ARG A 292 30.60 -5.50 14.59
N THR A 293 29.41 -5.62 15.19
CA THR A 293 28.27 -4.75 14.87
C THR A 293 28.53 -3.34 15.38
N LEU A 294 28.33 -2.35 14.51
CA LEU A 294 28.48 -0.92 14.82
C LEU A 294 27.13 -0.34 15.27
N PRO A 295 27.08 0.42 16.38
CA PRO A 295 25.87 1.14 16.78
C PRO A 295 25.69 2.40 15.92
N GLY A 296 24.43 2.76 15.68
CA GLY A 296 24.04 3.98 14.95
C GLY A 296 22.53 4.15 14.91
N ASP A 297 22.09 5.25 14.33
CA ASP A 297 20.68 5.59 14.15
C ASP A 297 20.31 5.45 12.66
N LEU A 298 19.17 4.82 12.37
CA LEU A 298 18.61 4.70 11.03
C LEU A 298 17.43 5.67 10.89
N ASP A 299 17.54 6.61 9.95
CA ASP A 299 16.46 7.51 9.55
C ASP A 299 15.79 6.95 8.29
N ILE A 300 14.46 6.86 8.30
CA ILE A 300 13.65 6.29 7.23
C ILE A 300 12.76 7.40 6.67
N ASP A 301 13.00 7.79 5.43
CA ASP A 301 12.16 8.75 4.69
C ASP A 301 11.18 7.97 3.81
N ASP A 302 9.93 7.90 4.26
CA ASP A 302 8.80 7.24 3.60
C ASP A 302 7.92 8.20 2.79
N THR A 303 8.46 9.38 2.45
CA THR A 303 7.74 10.37 1.63
C THR A 303 7.30 9.77 0.28
N ASP A 304 8.10 8.86 -0.28
CA ASP A 304 7.72 8.00 -1.40
C ASP A 304 7.66 6.53 -0.91
N PRO A 305 6.48 5.94 -0.71
CA PRO A 305 6.35 4.61 -0.13
C PRO A 305 6.75 3.47 -1.11
N ALA A 306 7.00 3.77 -2.38
CA ALA A 306 7.56 2.82 -3.35
C ALA A 306 9.09 2.91 -3.45
N ASP A 307 9.69 3.99 -2.95
CA ASP A 307 11.14 4.23 -2.91
C ASP A 307 11.53 4.84 -1.55
N VAL A 308 11.65 3.97 -0.55
CA VAL A 308 11.93 4.37 0.83
C VAL A 308 13.43 4.59 1.00
N VAL A 309 13.82 5.83 1.31
CA VAL A 309 15.22 6.21 1.46
C VAL A 309 15.67 6.03 2.91
N CYS A 310 16.66 5.18 3.11
CA CYS A 310 17.21 4.85 4.43
C CYS A 310 18.59 5.47 4.60
N THR A 311 18.78 6.26 5.66
CA THR A 311 20.07 6.88 6.01
C THR A 311 20.53 6.42 7.38
N TRP A 312 21.60 5.63 7.43
CA TRP A 312 22.23 5.20 8.67
C TRP A 312 23.41 6.09 9.03
N THR A 313 23.41 6.60 10.26
CA THR A 313 24.50 7.39 10.84
C THR A 313 25.13 6.65 12.01
N GLY A 314 26.43 6.38 11.92
CA GLY A 314 27.18 5.73 12.99
C GLY A 314 27.25 6.58 14.25
N ALA A 315 27.23 5.93 15.42
CA ALA A 315 27.43 6.62 16.69
C ALA A 315 28.87 7.14 16.86
N ASP A 316 29.82 6.51 16.16
CA ASP A 316 31.23 6.89 16.06
C ASP A 316 31.67 6.73 14.58
N ASP A 317 32.73 7.44 14.19
CA ASP A 317 33.39 7.27 12.89
C ASP A 317 33.84 5.82 12.67
N PHE A 318 33.89 5.38 11.42
CA PHE A 318 34.45 4.09 11.05
C PHE A 318 35.95 4.00 11.39
N TYR A 319 36.45 2.77 11.47
CA TYR A 319 37.88 2.55 11.63
C TYR A 319 38.60 2.75 10.30
N ASP A 320 39.90 3.02 10.35
CA ASP A 320 40.75 3.17 9.17
C ASP A 320 41.13 1.81 8.59
N ASP A 321 41.20 1.73 7.26
CA ASP A 321 41.64 0.54 6.50
C ASP A 321 40.89 -0.75 6.89
N VAL A 322 39.57 -0.67 7.09
CA VAL A 322 38.72 -1.84 7.38
C VAL A 322 37.62 -2.00 6.34
N THR A 323 37.26 -3.26 6.09
CA THR A 323 36.03 -3.59 5.39
C THR A 323 34.84 -3.41 6.31
N ILE A 324 33.85 -2.63 5.84
CA ILE A 324 32.52 -2.51 6.38
C ILE A 324 31.58 -3.44 5.59
N THR A 325 30.66 -4.09 6.29
CA THR A 325 29.64 -4.96 5.74
C THR A 325 28.28 -4.46 6.19
N CYS A 326 27.45 -4.11 5.22
CA CYS A 326 26.09 -3.65 5.43
C CYS A 326 25.13 -4.78 5.08
N THR A 327 24.04 -4.90 5.84
CA THR A 327 23.06 -5.98 5.67
C THR A 327 21.67 -5.44 5.89
N VAL A 328 20.81 -5.56 4.89
CA VAL A 328 19.36 -5.47 5.03
C VAL A 328 18.83 -6.90 5.18
N ASP A 329 18.07 -7.15 6.24
CA ASP A 329 17.51 -8.47 6.53
C ASP A 329 16.56 -8.93 5.41
N GLY A 330 16.59 -10.22 5.10
CA GLY A 330 15.74 -10.82 4.07
C GLY A 330 14.23 -10.73 4.37
N MET A 331 13.84 -10.41 5.61
CA MET A 331 12.45 -10.15 5.98
C MET A 331 11.90 -8.80 5.49
N LEU A 332 12.71 -7.95 4.84
CA LEU A 332 12.21 -6.77 4.14
C LEU A 332 11.04 -7.18 3.23
N ALA A 333 9.87 -6.62 3.46
CA ALA A 333 8.66 -6.96 2.73
C ALA A 333 7.92 -5.73 2.23
N ASP A 334 7.06 -5.95 1.26
CA ASP A 334 6.01 -5.01 0.91
C ASP A 334 4.82 -5.12 1.89
N ASN A 335 3.86 -4.20 1.76
CA ASN A 335 2.60 -4.23 2.53
C ASN A 335 1.67 -5.40 2.16
N ARG A 336 2.09 -6.29 1.25
CA ARG A 336 1.39 -7.52 0.88
C ARG A 336 2.05 -8.77 1.47
N GLY A 337 3.19 -8.61 2.14
CA GLY A 337 3.94 -9.68 2.79
C GLY A 337 4.83 -10.48 1.82
N ASN A 338 5.16 -9.93 0.65
CA ASN A 338 6.19 -10.49 -0.22
C ASN A 338 7.56 -10.11 0.34
N GLU A 339 8.22 -11.07 1.01
CA GLU A 339 9.56 -10.87 1.59
C GLU A 339 10.66 -11.00 0.51
N MET A 340 11.69 -10.15 0.58
CA MET A 340 12.92 -10.21 -0.24
C MET A 340 13.61 -11.58 -0.16
N GLY A 341 13.46 -12.26 0.98
CA GLY A 341 13.86 -13.63 1.22
C GLY A 341 15.26 -13.76 1.81
N ASP A 342 16.30 -13.65 0.98
CA ASP A 342 17.68 -13.71 1.44
C ASP A 342 18.18 -12.31 1.83
N ASP A 343 19.01 -12.21 2.89
CA ASP A 343 19.66 -10.96 3.28
C ASP A 343 20.38 -10.30 2.09
N PHE A 344 20.14 -9.01 1.89
CA PHE A 344 20.92 -8.22 0.95
C PHE A 344 22.17 -7.67 1.63
N VAL A 345 23.34 -8.07 1.13
CA VAL A 345 24.64 -7.76 1.74
C VAL A 345 25.55 -7.09 0.73
N TRP A 346 26.13 -5.95 1.11
CA TRP A 346 27.20 -5.30 0.37
C TRP A 346 28.33 -4.85 1.28
N THR A 347 29.47 -4.52 0.68
CA THR A 347 30.68 -4.15 1.43
C THR A 347 31.38 -2.95 0.83
N PHE A 348 32.10 -2.19 1.65
CA PHE A 348 33.03 -1.16 1.19
C PHE A 348 34.25 -1.10 2.13
N ASP A 349 35.36 -0.54 1.66
CA ASP A 349 36.59 -0.39 2.42
C ASP A 349 36.84 1.09 2.76
N THR A 350 37.06 1.36 4.04
CA THR A 350 37.44 2.71 4.49
C THR A 350 38.88 3.02 4.14
N GLY A 351 39.13 4.29 3.79
CA GLY A 351 40.49 4.78 3.57
C GLY A 351 41.21 5.06 4.89
N ALA A 352 42.54 5.12 4.83
CA ALA A 352 43.36 5.62 5.92
C ALA A 352 42.92 7.03 6.31
N ALA A 353 42.80 7.31 7.61
CA ALA A 353 42.54 8.65 8.10
C ALA A 353 43.57 9.62 7.50
N VAL A 354 43.11 10.64 6.77
CA VAL A 354 44.01 11.64 6.20
C VAL A 354 44.64 12.40 7.37
N ASP A 355 45.89 12.07 7.69
CA ASP A 355 46.69 12.85 8.61
C ASP A 355 46.70 14.30 8.10
N ILE A 356 45.99 15.18 8.80
CA ILE A 356 46.15 16.63 8.70
C ILE A 356 47.58 16.96 9.13
N THR A 357 48.53 16.78 8.22
CA THR A 357 49.89 17.24 8.40
C THR A 357 49.85 18.74 8.56
N THR A 358 50.05 19.17 9.80
CA THR A 358 50.07 20.57 10.20
C THR A 358 51.23 21.22 9.44
N TRP A 359 50.93 21.92 8.34
CA TRP A 359 51.91 22.72 7.57
C TRP A 359 52.28 24.01 8.33
N GLY A 360 52.84 23.86 9.54
CA GLY A 360 53.03 24.96 10.47
C GLY A 360 54.29 24.85 11.32
N ALA A 361 55.47 24.72 10.70
CA ALA A 361 56.73 25.07 11.35
C ALA A 361 57.87 25.31 10.33
N ILE A 362 57.75 26.35 9.50
CA ILE A 362 58.97 26.97 8.95
C ILE A 362 59.64 27.69 10.12
N LYS A 363 60.67 27.05 10.69
CA LYS A 363 61.63 27.73 11.56
C LYS A 363 62.35 28.81 10.74
N ALA A 364 62.00 30.07 11.00
CA ALA A 364 62.97 31.14 10.86
C ALA A 364 64.03 30.96 11.95
N ASP A 365 65.30 30.93 11.56
CA ASP A 365 66.45 31.56 12.24
C ASP A 365 67.74 31.05 11.58
N PHE A 366 68.32 31.83 10.65
CA PHE A 366 69.51 32.68 10.88
C PHE A 366 69.82 33.50 9.63
#